data_AF-A0A970K295-F1
#
_entry.id   AF-A0A970K295-F1
#
_cell.length_a   1.000
_cell.length_b   1.000
_cell.length_c   1.000
_cell.angle_alpha   90.00
_cell.angle_beta   90.00
_cell.angle_gamma   90.00
#
_symmetry.space_group_name_H-M   'P 1'
#
loop_
_entity.id
_entity.type
_entity.pdbx_description
1 polymer ?
#
loop_
_entity_poly.entity_id
_entity_poly.type
_entity_poly.pdbx_seq_one_letter_code
_entity_poly.pdbx_strand_id
1 'polypeptide(L)' 'MEGRYHQTFANPKVGNPAKSCRMAIGSLIIKERLKLSDEETIAIILDSPYMQFFIGMHSFSDRAPFDSSTMTYFR' A
#
# COMPACT_ATOMS: atom_id res chain seq x y z
N MET A 1 -20.42 4.71 -7.28
CA MET A 1 -19.54 4.97 -8.45
C MET A 1 -18.10 4.49 -8.16
N GLU A 2 -17.92 3.33 -7.52
CA GLU A 2 -16.59 2.77 -7.17
C GLU A 2 -16.52 1.23 -7.27
N GLY A 3 -17.54 0.57 -7.83
CA GLY A 3 -17.60 -0.91 -7.89
C GLY A 3 -17.01 -1.56 -9.15
N ARG A 4 -16.57 -0.76 -10.13
CA ARG A 4 -16.18 -1.24 -11.47
C ARG A 4 -14.68 -1.42 -11.69
N TYR A 5 -13.82 -0.88 -10.81
CA TYR A 5 -12.37 -1.04 -10.95
C TYR A 5 -11.81 -2.35 -10.33
N HIS A 6 -12.56 -3.00 -9.43
CA HIS A 6 -12.15 -4.28 -8.82
C HIS A 6 -12.40 -5.52 -9.69
N GLN A 7 -13.19 -5.43 -10.75
CA GLN A 7 -13.63 -6.61 -11.50
C GLN A 7 -12.66 -7.04 -12.61
N THR A 8 -11.68 -6.20 -12.98
CA THR A 8 -10.77 -6.51 -14.09
C THR A 8 -9.53 -7.30 -13.66
N PHE A 9 -9.27 -7.44 -12.35
CA PHE A 9 -8.09 -8.15 -11.81
C PHE A 9 -8.42 -9.45 -11.09
N ALA A 10 -9.68 -9.87 -11.09
CA ALA A 10 -10.10 -11.15 -10.51
C ALA A 10 -9.91 -12.31 -11.50
N ASN A 11 -8.69 -12.52 -12.00
CA ASN A 11 -8.35 -13.77 -12.68
C ASN A 11 -7.64 -14.69 -11.66
N PRO A 12 -8.30 -15.72 -11.10
CA PRO A 12 -7.80 -16.49 -9.96
C PRO A 12 -6.65 -17.47 -10.29
N LYS A 13 -5.94 -17.29 -11.42
CA LYS A 13 -4.91 -18.23 -11.89
C LYS A 13 -3.48 -17.69 -11.92
N VAL A 14 -3.24 -16.39 -11.71
CA VAL A 14 -1.87 -15.85 -11.78
C VAL A 14 -1.72 -14.65 -10.84
N GLY A 15 -0.77 -14.76 -9.91
CA GLY A 15 -0.10 -13.61 -9.32
C GLY A 15 -0.77 -13.06 -8.06
N ASN A 16 0.05 -12.89 -7.03
CA ASN A 16 -0.17 -12.05 -5.85
C ASN A 16 -1.08 -10.86 -6.22
N PRO A 17 -2.23 -10.62 -5.55
CA PRO A 17 -3.15 -9.54 -5.92
C PRO A 17 -2.34 -8.27 -6.15
N ALA A 18 -2.47 -7.69 -7.35
CA ALA A 18 -1.68 -6.52 -7.72
C ALA A 18 -1.84 -5.47 -6.63
N LYS A 19 -0.78 -5.24 -5.83
CA LYS A 19 -0.75 -4.16 -4.86
C LYS A 19 -1.11 -2.90 -5.64
N SER A 20 -2.13 -2.20 -5.19
CA SER A 20 -2.70 -1.10 -5.97
C SER A 20 -1.60 -0.09 -6.30
N CYS A 21 -1.57 0.47 -7.51
CA CYS A 21 -0.62 1.52 -7.85
C CYS A 21 -0.68 2.68 -6.83
N ARG A 22 -1.85 2.92 -6.25
CA ARG A 22 -2.08 3.86 -5.15
C ARG A 22 -1.26 3.53 -3.90
N MET A 23 -1.14 2.25 -3.54
CA MET A 23 -0.34 1.81 -2.40
C MET A 23 1.14 2.05 -2.63
N ALA A 24 1.65 1.69 -3.81
CA ALA A 24 3.04 1.92 -4.19
C ALA A 24 3.38 3.42 -4.17
N ILE A 25 2.61 4.22 -4.91
CA ILE A 25 2.81 5.67 -5.03
C ILE A 25 2.62 6.35 -3.67
N GLY A 26 1.59 6.00 -2.91
CA GLY A 26 1.31 6.56 -1.60
C GLY A 26 2.44 6.30 -0.61
N SER A 27 2.98 5.08 -0.59
CA SER A 27 4.10 4.70 0.27
C SER A 27 5.39 5.43 -0.12
N LEU A 28 5.67 5.58 -1.41
CA LEU A 28 6.81 6.36 -1.91
C LEU A 28 6.69 7.86 -1.55
N ILE A 29 5.49 8.43 -1.66
CA ILE A 29 5.25 9.83 -1.26
C ILE A 29 5.51 10.01 0.23
N ILE A 30 4.99 9.12 1.09
CA ILE A 30 5.21 9.19 2.54
C ILE A 30 6.70 9.08 2.86
N LYS A 31 7.39 8.11 2.25
CA LYS A 31 8.83 7.91 2.41
C LYS A 31 9.63 9.16 2.05
N GLU A 32 9.39 9.74 0.87
CA GLU A 32 10.14 10.90 0.38
C GLU A 32 9.83 12.18 1.19
N ARG A 33 8.56 12.35 1.60
CA ARG A 33 8.13 13.51 2.39
C ARG A 33 8.70 13.52 3.80
N LEU A 34 8.75 12.36 4.44
CA LEU A 34 9.22 12.21 5.82
C LEU A 34 10.71 11.81 5.90
N LYS A 35 11.35 11.53 4.75
CA LYS A 35 12.75 11.06 4.64
C LYS A 35 13.03 9.85 5.54
N LEU A 36 12.12 8.88 5.51
CA LEU A 36 12.14 7.69 6.35
C LEU A 36 12.77 6.49 5.63
N SER A 37 13.18 5.50 6.40
CA SER A 37 13.50 4.16 5.90
C SER A 37 12.23 3.41 5.49
N ASP A 38 12.38 2.29 4.76
CA ASP A 38 11.23 1.48 4.33
C ASP A 38 10.45 0.92 5.52
N GLU A 39 11.15 0.47 6.57
CA GLU A 39 10.56 -0.05 7.81
C GLU A 39 9.81 1.04 8.59
N GLU A 40 10.43 2.21 8.73
CA GLU A 40 9.83 3.38 9.39
C GLU A 40 8.58 3.87 8.65
N THR A 41 8.60 3.84 7.32
CA THR A 41 7.44 4.20 6.49
C THR A 41 6.26 3.26 6.78
N ILE A 42 6.52 1.95 6.92
CA ILE A 42 5.49 0.97 7.28
C ILE A 42 4.97 1.23 8.70
N ALA A 43 5.85 1.53 9.67
CA ALA A 43 5.44 1.84 11.03
C ALA A 43 4.49 3.06 11.07
N ILE A 44 4.81 4.14 10.36
CA ILE A 44 3.96 5.33 10.25
C ILE A 44 2.62 5.01 9.57
N ILE A 45 2.64 4.16 8.54
CA ILE A 45 1.41 3.70 7.89
C ILE A 45 0.53 2.93 8.88
N LEU A 46 1.12 2.08 9.72
CA LEU A 46 0.37 1.29 10.70
C LEU A 46 -0.18 2.12 11.85
N ASP A 47 0.58 3.10 12.31
CA ASP A 47 0.23 3.97 13.44
C ASP A 47 -1.00 4.85 13.15
N SER A 48 -1.20 5.24 11.89
CA SER A 48 -2.25 6.18 11.51
C SER A 48 -3.30 5.56 10.57
N PRO A 49 -4.57 5.46 10.98
CA PRO A 49 -5.68 5.05 10.10
C PRO A 49 -5.79 5.91 8.84
N TYR A 50 -5.40 7.19 8.94
CA TYR A 50 -5.37 8.11 7.80
C TYR A 50 -4.33 7.69 6.76
N MET A 51 -3.13 7.28 7.19
CA MET A 51 -2.07 6.82 6.29
C MET A 51 -2.47 5.52 5.60
N GLN A 52 -3.13 4.60 6.30
CA GLN A 52 -3.69 3.38 5.71
C GLN A 52 -4.71 3.71 4.61
N PHE A 53 -5.63 4.64 4.87
CA PHE A 53 -6.60 5.09 3.86
C PHE A 53 -5.90 5.78 2.68
N PHE A 54 -4.88 6.59 2.94
CA PHE A 54 -4.11 7.31 1.92
C PHE A 54 -3.45 6.36 0.92
N ILE A 55 -2.86 5.26 1.40
CA ILE A 55 -2.28 4.22 0.53
C ILE A 55 -3.34 3.32 -0.13
N GLY A 56 -4.64 3.56 0.13
CA GLY A 56 -5.75 2.86 -0.52
C GLY A 56 -6.25 1.63 0.21
N MET A 57 -6.05 1.52 1.53
CA MET A 57 -6.70 0.50 2.34
C MET A 57 -8.15 0.88 2.61
N HIS A 58 -9.07 -0.05 2.38
CA HIS A 58 -10.51 0.14 2.65
C HIS A 58 -10.88 -0.13 4.12
N SER A 59 -9.97 -0.69 4.90
CA SER A 59 -10.20 -1.07 6.29
C SER A 59 -8.92 -0.90 7.09
N PHE A 60 -9.06 -0.44 8.33
CA PHE A 60 -7.94 -0.35 9.26
C PHE A 60 -7.47 -1.76 9.63
N SER A 61 -6.16 -1.98 9.62
CA SER A 61 -5.50 -3.21 10.02
C SER A 61 -4.26 -2.89 10.82
N ASP A 62 -4.05 -3.59 11.93
CA ASP A 62 -2.81 -3.54 12.74
C ASP A 62 -1.63 -4.28 12.09
N ARG A 63 -1.89 -5.01 11.00
CA ARG A 63 -0.88 -5.78 10.29
C ARG A 63 -0.27 -4.98 9.14
N ALA A 64 1.05 -5.11 8.99
CA ALA A 64 1.83 -4.54 7.90
C ALA A 64 1.16 -4.82 6.54
N PRO A 65 0.83 -3.77 5.75
CA PRO A 65 0.17 -3.96 4.45
C PRO A 65 1.09 -4.62 3.42
N PHE A 66 2.40 -4.53 3.60
CA PHE A 66 3.42 -5.19 2.78
C PHE A 66 4.74 -5.31 3.55
N ASP A 67 5.59 -6.24 3.11
CA ASP A 67 6.97 -6.36 3.60
C ASP A 67 7.80 -5.16 3.13
N SER A 68 8.71 -4.66 3.98
CA SER A 68 9.63 -3.53 3.66
C SER A 68 10.42 -3.78 2.38
N SER A 69 10.78 -5.04 2.10
CA SER A 69 11.45 -5.44 0.86
C SER A 69 10.62 -5.15 -0.39
N THR A 70 9.27 -5.11 -0.27
CA THR A 70 8.39 -4.74 -1.38
C THR A 70 8.62 -3.29 -1.82
N MET A 71 9.01 -2.40 -0.91
CA MET A 71 9.26 -1.00 -1.25
C MET A 71 10.43 -0.84 -2.23
N THR A 72 11.42 -1.74 -2.18
CA THR A 72 12.52 -1.74 -3.12
C THR A 72 12.07 -2.05 -4.55
N TYR A 73 11.01 -2.84 -4.73
CA TYR A 73 10.43 -3.14 -6.06
C TYR A 73 9.65 -1.97 -6.66
N PHE A 74 9.34 -0.94 -5.87
CA PHE A 74 8.66 0.26 -6.36
C PHE A 74 9.61 1.36 -6.85
N ARG A 75 10.94 1.18 -6.72
CA ARG A 75 11.95 2.15 -7.18
C ARG A 75 12.20 2.09 -8.68
#